data_AF-A0A368HAA6-F1
#
_entry.id   AF-A0A368HAA6-F1
#
_cell.length_a   1.000
_cell.length_b   1.000
_cell.length_c   1.000
_cell.angle_alpha   90.00
_cell.angle_beta   90.00
_cell.angle_gamma   90.00
#
_symmetry.space_group_name_H-M   'P 1'
#
loop_
_entity.id
_entity.type
_entity.pdbx_description
1 polymer ?
#
loop_
_entity_poly.entity_id
_entity_poly.type
_entity_poly.pdbx_seq_one_letter_code
_entity_poly.pdbx_strand_id
1 'polypeptide(L)'
;MHASQATKSWLLKNRTNVMDWPTCSPDLNSMENLSSILARWANCNHRQFPTIYELKSTIIDAWEDIESDFLKHLMNSMLNRPLKWFPTLEGR
;
A
#
# COMPACT_ATOMS: atom_id res chain seq x y z
N MET A 1 8.57 -13.10 -4.90
CA MET A 1 8.00 -13.57 -3.63
C MET A 1 8.65 -12.83 -2.47
N HIS A 2 7.87 -12.20 -1.59
CA HIS A 2 8.38 -11.40 -0.48
C HIS A 2 9.07 -12.24 0.62
N ALA A 3 8.64 -13.50 0.82
CA ALA A 3 9.17 -14.38 1.87
C ALA A 3 10.29 -15.35 1.41
N SER A 4 10.79 -15.22 0.17
CA SER A 4 11.87 -16.08 -0.32
C SER A 4 13.18 -15.82 0.42
N GLN A 5 14.08 -16.81 0.44
CA GLN A 5 15.38 -16.68 1.10
C GLN A 5 16.23 -15.55 0.50
N ALA A 6 16.18 -15.39 -0.82
CA ALA A 6 16.88 -14.31 -1.51
C ALA A 6 16.42 -12.92 -1.03
N THR A 7 15.10 -12.71 -0.92
CA THR A 7 14.54 -11.44 -0.44
C THR A 7 14.90 -11.19 1.03
N LYS A 8 14.79 -12.21 1.89
CA LYS A 8 15.17 -12.11 3.32
C LYS A 8 16.64 -11.75 3.51
N SER A 9 17.54 -12.43 2.80
CA SER A 9 18.97 -12.15 2.84
C SER A 9 19.29 -10.74 2.35
N TRP A 10 18.62 -10.26 1.30
CA TRP A 10 18.79 -8.89 0.81
C TRP A 10 18.32 -7.85 1.84
N LEU A 11 17.15 -8.03 2.45
CA LEU A 11 16.62 -7.11 3.47
C LEU A 11 17.55 -7.04 4.70
N LEU A 12 18.05 -8.20 5.15
CA LEU A 12 19.02 -8.28 6.25
C LEU A 12 20.31 -7.54 5.92
N LYS A 13 20.85 -7.73 4.69
CA LYS A 13 22.06 -7.05 4.22
C LYS A 13 21.89 -5.53 4.19
N ASN A 14 20.71 -5.05 3.82
CA ASN A 14 20.39 -3.61 3.75
C ASN A 14 19.90 -3.02 5.08
N ARG A 15 19.89 -3.81 6.17
CA ARG A 15 19.42 -3.40 7.50
C ARG A 15 18.00 -2.81 7.47
N THR A 16 17.17 -3.31 6.55
CA THR A 16 15.79 -2.88 6.43
C THR A 16 14.98 -3.49 7.56
N ASN A 17 14.30 -2.65 8.34
CA ASN A 17 13.36 -3.12 9.35
C ASN A 17 12.12 -3.70 8.65
N VAL A 18 11.78 -4.94 8.98
CA VAL A 18 10.60 -5.63 8.43
C VAL A 18 9.57 -5.72 9.52
N MET A 19 8.37 -5.17 9.27
CA MET A 19 7.24 -5.28 10.19
C MET A 19 6.67 -6.70 10.16
N ASP A 20 6.33 -7.23 11.33
CA ASP A 20 5.58 -8.49 11.47
C ASP A 20 4.15 -8.29 10.99
N TRP A 21 3.91 -8.57 9.71
CA TRP A 21 2.61 -8.39 9.07
C TRP A 21 1.71 -9.62 9.28
N PRO A 22 0.48 -9.45 9.81
CA PRO A 22 -0.45 -10.56 9.95
C PRO A 22 -0.94 -11.06 8.58
N THR A 23 -1.00 -12.38 8.43
CA THR A 23 -1.52 -13.03 7.21
C THR A 23 -2.97 -12.60 6.94
N CYS A 24 -3.34 -12.45 5.67
CA CYS A 24 -4.70 -12.09 5.23
C CYS A 24 -5.23 -10.75 5.77
N SER A 25 -4.37 -9.76 6.03
CA SER A 25 -4.77 -8.42 6.50
C SER A 25 -4.50 -7.33 5.45
N PRO A 26 -5.22 -7.32 4.31
CA PRO A 26 -5.07 -6.29 3.28
C PRO A 26 -5.58 -4.92 3.77
N ASP A 27 -6.49 -4.92 4.73
CA ASP A 27 -7.05 -3.75 5.42
C ASP A 27 -6.05 -3.00 6.30
N LEU A 28 -4.85 -3.57 6.47
CA LEU A 28 -3.70 -2.93 7.11
C LEU A 28 -2.72 -2.33 6.09
N ASN A 29 -2.80 -2.69 4.80
CA ASN A 29 -1.80 -2.33 3.81
C ASN A 29 -2.10 -0.98 3.14
N SER A 30 -1.40 0.06 3.58
CA SER A 30 -1.51 1.42 3.01
C SER A 30 -1.24 1.45 1.50
N MET A 31 -0.38 0.57 0.98
CA MET A 31 -0.10 0.51 -0.46
C MET A 31 -1.26 -0.09 -1.26
N GLU A 32 -2.00 -1.05 -0.71
CA GLU A 32 -3.19 -1.61 -1.38
C GLU A 32 -4.36 -0.63 -1.39
N ASN A 33 -4.51 0.17 -0.33
CA ASN A 33 -5.50 1.24 -0.33
C ASN A 33 -5.15 2.33 -1.36
N LEU A 34 -3.88 2.71 -1.42
CA LEU A 34 -3.41 3.70 -2.38
C LEU A 34 -3.53 3.21 -3.81
N SER A 35 -3.15 1.95 -4.08
CA SER A 35 -3.32 1.35 -5.40
C SER A 35 -4.79 1.26 -5.81
N SER A 36 -5.69 0.97 -4.87
CA SER A 36 -7.13 0.98 -5.12
C SER A 36 -7.67 2.37 -5.46
N ILE A 37 -7.14 3.43 -4.83
CA ILE A 37 -7.49 4.83 -5.13
C ILE A 37 -6.99 5.20 -6.53
N LEU A 38 -5.72 4.94 -6.84
CA LEU A 38 -5.13 5.19 -8.15
C LEU A 38 -5.85 4.40 -9.25
N ALA A 39 -6.21 3.14 -8.99
CA ALA A 39 -6.95 2.32 -9.93
C ALA A 39 -8.36 2.87 -10.20
N ARG A 40 -9.03 3.43 -9.19
CA ARG A 40 -10.32 4.11 -9.38
C ARG A 40 -10.16 5.35 -10.25
N TRP A 41 -9.12 6.15 -10.03
CA TRP A 41 -8.81 7.34 -10.83
C TRP A 41 -8.47 6.99 -12.28
N ALA A 42 -7.58 6.03 -12.50
CA ALA A 42 -7.19 5.60 -13.83
C ALA A 42 -8.38 4.99 -14.61
N ASN A 43 -9.28 4.28 -13.93
CA ASN A 43 -10.48 3.68 -14.54
C ASN A 43 -11.74 4.57 -14.43
N CYS A 44 -11.61 5.82 -13.96
CA CYS A 44 -12.74 6.75 -13.91
C CYS A 44 -13.39 6.85 -15.30
N ASN A 45 -14.72 6.89 -15.34
CA ASN A 45 -15.50 7.02 -16.56
C ASN A 45 -15.29 5.89 -17.59
N HIS A 46 -14.92 4.69 -17.14
CA HIS A 46 -14.66 3.53 -18.02
C HIS A 46 -13.59 3.80 -19.08
N ARG A 47 -12.58 4.62 -18.73
CA ARG A 47 -11.45 4.91 -19.62
C ARG A 47 -10.75 3.60 -20.01
N GLN A 48 -10.48 3.45 -21.30
CA GLN A 48 -9.61 2.42 -21.83
C GLN A 48 -8.34 3.07 -22.35
N PHE A 49 -7.20 2.41 -22.15
CA PHE A 49 -5.91 2.92 -22.60
C PHE A 49 -5.42 2.07 -23.77
N PRO A 50 -5.33 2.62 -25.00
CA PRO A 50 -4.85 1.90 -26.17
C PRO A 50 -3.36 1.53 -26.07
N THR A 51 -2.60 2.21 -25.20
CA THR A 51 -1.16 1.93 -25.00
C THR A 51 -0.78 1.86 -23.53
N ILE A 52 0.28 1.10 -23.24
CA ILE A 52 0.89 1.05 -21.90
C ILE A 52 1.42 2.44 -21.50
N TYR A 53 1.87 3.25 -22.47
CA TYR A 53 2.38 4.59 -22.22
C TYR A 53 1.29 5.51 -21.67
N GLU A 54 0.10 5.52 -22.28
CA GLU A 54 -1.02 6.34 -21.82
C GLU A 54 -1.53 5.91 -20.44
N LEU A 55 -1.59 4.60 -20.18
CA LEU A 55 -1.93 4.09 -18.85
C LEU A 55 -0.90 4.57 -17.81
N LYS A 56 0.40 4.47 -18.10
CA LYS A 56 1.46 4.92 -17.20
C LYS A 56 1.40 6.42 -16.94
N SER A 57 1.23 7.23 -17.98
CA SER A 57 1.10 8.69 -17.85
C SER A 57 -0.07 9.03 -16.94
N THR A 58 -1.23 8.43 -17.17
CA THR A 58 -2.43 8.70 -16.37
C THR A 58 -2.25 8.30 -14.90
N ILE A 59 -1.55 7.20 -14.61
CA ILE A 59 -1.25 6.79 -13.22
C ILE A 59 -0.29 7.80 -12.56
N ILE A 60 0.70 8.31 -13.29
CA ILE A 60 1.64 9.32 -12.79
C ILE A 60 0.90 10.64 -12.52
N ASP A 61 0.09 11.11 -13.47
CA ASP A 61 -0.71 12.33 -13.29
C ASP A 61 -1.63 12.20 -12.07
N ALA A 62 -2.32 11.05 -11.93
CA ALA A 62 -3.15 10.77 -10.77
C ALA A 62 -2.36 10.67 -9.46
N TRP A 63 -1.08 10.28 -9.51
CA TRP A 63 -0.20 10.26 -8.34
C TRP A 63 0.22 11.68 -7.93
N GLU A 64 0.58 12.51 -8.90
CA GLU A 64 1.01 13.90 -8.69
C GLU A 64 -0.13 14.79 -8.16
N ASP A 65 -1.38 14.50 -8.54
CA ASP A 65 -2.57 15.18 -8.05
C ASP A 65 -2.94 14.85 -6.59
N ILE A 66 -2.37 13.79 -5.99
CA ILE A 66 -2.69 13.41 -4.62
C ILE A 66 -2.00 14.36 -3.63
N GLU A 67 -2.80 15.02 -2.80
CA GLU A 67 -2.31 15.90 -1.75
C GLU A 67 -1.49 15.13 -0.70
N SER A 68 -0.35 15.70 -0.29
CA SER A 68 0.52 15.10 0.73
C SER A 68 -0.20 14.84 2.06
N ASP A 69 -1.12 15.73 2.45
CA ASP A 69 -1.89 15.56 3.69
C ASP A 69 -2.89 14.41 3.61
N PHE A 70 -3.44 14.13 2.43
CA PHE A 70 -4.24 12.93 2.20
C PHE A 70 -3.41 11.66 2.40
N LEU A 71 -2.17 11.61 1.86
CA LEU A 71 -1.26 10.48 2.06
C LEU A 71 -0.91 10.27 3.54
N LYS A 72 -0.65 11.36 4.28
CA LYS A 72 -0.40 11.30 5.74
C LYS A 72 -1.62 10.75 6.49
N HIS A 73 -2.82 11.23 6.16
CA HIS A 73 -4.06 10.72 6.76
C HIS A 73 -4.28 9.23 6.45
N LEU A 74 -4.01 8.81 5.21
CA LEU A 74 -4.09 7.41 4.83
C LEU A 74 -3.12 6.56 5.65
N MET A 75 -1.85 6.96 5.76
CA MET A 75 -0.87 6.25 6.58
C MET A 75 -1.27 6.20 8.06
N ASN A 76 -1.74 7.31 8.63
CA ASN A 76 -2.13 7.40 10.04
C ASN A 76 -3.38 6.56 10.34
N SER A 77 -4.38 6.58 9.46
CA SER A 77 -5.60 5.74 9.57
C SER A 77 -5.24 4.26 9.67
N MET A 78 -4.20 3.84 8.95
CA MET A 78 -3.77 2.44 8.89
C MET A 78 -2.88 2.07 10.09
N LEU A 79 -1.99 2.96 10.55
CA LEU A 79 -1.20 2.74 11.77
C LEU A 79 -2.04 2.72 13.05
N ASN A 80 -3.16 3.44 13.07
CA ASN A 80 -4.07 3.48 14.22
C ASN A 80 -5.00 2.25 14.31
N ARG A 81 -5.14 1.46 13.24
CA ARG A 81 -5.96 0.24 13.23
C ARG A 81 -5.34 -0.92 14.02
N PRO A 82 -4.06 -1.29 13.84
CA PRO A 82 -3.42 -2.33 14.62
C PRO A 82 -3.47 -2.03 16.13
N LEU A 83 -3.30 -0.77 16.55
CA LEU A 83 -3.44 -0.36 17.95
C LEU A 83 -4.81 -0.67 18.56
N LYS A 84 -5.86 -0.79 17.74
CA LYS A 84 -7.20 -1.19 18.19
C LYS A 84 -7.35 -2.71 18.35
N TRP A 85 -6.56 -3.51 17.64
CA TRP A 85 -6.64 -4.98 17.61
C TRP A 85 -5.60 -5.68 18.50
N PHE A 86 -4.46 -5.05 18.75
CA PHE A 86 -3.42 -5.58 19.64
C PHE A 86 -3.83 -5.72 21.12
N PRO A 87 -4.64 -4.83 21.73
CA PRO A 87 -5.10 -5.00 23.12
C PRO A 87 -6.00 -6.22 23.33
N THR A 88 -6.60 -6.75 22.25
CA THR A 88 -7.52 -7.91 22.30
C THR A 88 -6.84 -9.28 22.19
N LEU A 89 -5.53 -9.33 21.95
CA LEU A 89 -4.78 -10.60 21.83
C LEU A 89 -3.89 -10.90 23.05
N GLU A 90 -3.77 -9.98 24.01
CA GLU A 90 -2.97 -10.17 25.23
C GLU A 90 -3.70 -10.97 26.34
N GLY A 91 -4.81 -11.64 25.99
CA GLY A 91 -5.67 -12.39 26.92
C GLY A 91 -6.09 -13.78 26.43
N ARG A 92 -5.25 -14.47 25.65
CA ARG A 92 -5.41 -15.89 25.36
C ARG A 92 -4.12 -16.67 25.56
#